data_AF-A0A0R1QPT1-F1
#
_entry.id   AF-A0A0R1QPT1-F1
#
_cell.length_a   1.000
_cell.length_b   1.000
_cell.length_c   1.000
_cell.angle_alpha   90.00
_cell.angle_beta   90.00
_cell.angle_gamma   90.00
#
_symmetry.space_group_name_H-M   'P 1'
#
loop_
_entity.id
_entity.type
_entity.pdbx_description
1 polymer ?
#
loop_
_entity_poly.entity_id
_entity_poly.type
_entity_poly.pdbx_seq_one_letter_code
_entity_poly.pdbx_strand_id
1 'polypeptide(L)'
;MTAYRWMRGQMERRIGPAPVADAYPIWGWYRRDWQHKRPDFRYYRDYEDQVCLEIDVPEEQVLLSDFETWNGILNEGYLSGARNEAEFDAGQAWYDALPAQRKQRELHRSWTRVFEIGPVHDPSWWIGKDVQGCIWELRQEQIKHVLRVRKGQRMEQLF
;
A
#
# COMPACT_ATOMS: atom_id res chain seq x y z
N MET A 1 -8.14 -17.90 2.26
CA MET A 1 -7.10 -17.05 2.89
C MET A 1 -7.54 -15.61 2.67
N THR A 2 -7.61 -14.75 3.68
CA THR A 2 -8.03 -13.35 3.48
C THR A 2 -6.86 -12.51 2.93
N ALA A 3 -7.14 -11.41 2.23
CA ALA A 3 -6.13 -10.49 1.70
C ALA A 3 -5.16 -10.00 2.79
N TYR A 4 -5.66 -9.64 3.98
CA TYR A 4 -4.85 -9.23 5.12
C TYR A 4 -3.90 -10.33 5.62
N ARG A 5 -4.37 -11.59 5.67
CA ARG A 5 -3.50 -12.73 6.02
C ARG A 5 -2.43 -12.98 4.96
N TRP A 6 -2.76 -12.78 3.68
CA TRP A 6 -1.78 -12.85 2.61
C TRP A 6 -0.72 -11.75 2.75
N MET A 7 -1.12 -10.50 2.99
CA MET A 7 -0.19 -9.38 3.20
C MET A 7 0.72 -9.62 4.40
N ARG A 8 0.14 -10.08 5.53
CA ARG A 8 0.89 -10.51 6.71
C ARG A 8 1.97 -11.54 6.35
N GLY A 9 1.62 -12.58 5.58
CA GLY A 9 2.58 -13.58 5.13
C GLY A 9 3.67 -13.02 4.20
N GLN A 10 3.39 -11.97 3.43
CA GLN A 10 4.41 -11.28 2.64
C GLN A 10 5.35 -10.45 3.52
N MET A 11 4.82 -9.77 4.54
CA MET A 11 5.64 -9.05 5.53
C MET A 11 6.53 -10.00 6.32
N GLU A 12 6.00 -11.12 6.82
CA GLU A 12 6.78 -12.13 7.57
C GLU A 12 7.97 -12.65 6.74
N ARG A 13 7.78 -12.80 5.44
CA ARG A 13 8.82 -13.27 4.51
C ARG A 13 9.89 -12.24 4.15
N ARG A 14 9.60 -10.94 4.27
CA ARG A 14 10.44 -9.87 3.68
C ARG A 14 11.02 -8.91 4.71
N ILE A 15 10.28 -8.62 5.77
CA ILE A 15 10.68 -7.68 6.83
C ILE A 15 10.75 -8.36 8.21
N GLY A 16 10.68 -9.71 8.23
CA GLY A 16 10.81 -10.52 9.44
C GLY A 16 9.49 -10.79 10.16
N PRO A 17 9.53 -11.64 11.20
CA PRO A 17 8.33 -12.14 11.88
C PRO A 17 7.54 -11.01 12.54
N ALA A 18 6.23 -11.20 12.63
CA ALA A 18 5.36 -10.30 13.36
C ALA A 18 5.74 -10.29 14.87
N PRO A 19 5.68 -9.14 15.57
CA PRO A 19 6.08 -9.03 16.97
C PRO A 19 5.16 -9.81 17.91
N VAL A 20 3.90 -10.00 17.53
CA VAL A 20 2.91 -10.81 18.25
C VAL A 20 2.06 -11.62 17.26
N ALA A 21 1.44 -12.70 17.75
CA ALA A 21 0.73 -13.68 16.91
C ALA A 21 -0.42 -13.08 16.08
N ASP A 22 -1.08 -12.03 16.57
CA ASP A 22 -2.23 -11.39 15.91
C ASP A 22 -1.92 -10.00 15.35
N ALA A 23 -0.64 -9.65 15.18
CA ALA A 23 -0.27 -8.39 14.55
C ALA A 23 -0.66 -8.38 13.06
N TYR A 24 -1.20 -7.24 12.65
CA TYR A 24 -1.53 -6.91 11.26
C TYR A 24 -0.77 -5.64 10.84
N PRO A 25 -0.64 -5.41 9.53
CA PRO A 25 0.13 -4.27 9.05
C PRO A 25 -0.45 -2.96 9.56
N ILE A 26 0.42 -2.00 9.85
CA ILE A 26 0.09 -0.59 9.97
C ILE A 26 0.47 0.05 8.63
N TRP A 27 -0.49 0.70 7.98
CA TRP A 27 -0.27 1.37 6.71
C TRP A 27 0.05 2.85 6.93
N GLY A 28 1.13 3.30 6.29
CA GLY A 28 1.48 4.72 6.16
C GLY A 28 1.67 5.09 4.69
N TRP A 29 1.52 6.38 4.36
CA TRP A 29 1.86 6.87 3.03
C TRP A 29 3.37 7.01 2.89
N TYR A 30 3.96 6.39 1.86
CA TYR A 30 5.37 6.55 1.51
C TYR A 30 5.57 7.63 0.44
N ARG A 31 4.80 7.56 -0.65
CA ARG A 31 4.79 8.58 -1.71
C ARG A 31 3.42 8.67 -2.36
N ARG A 32 3.11 9.83 -2.94
CA ARG A 32 1.86 10.05 -3.68
C ARG A 32 2.09 10.88 -4.92
N ASP A 33 1.38 10.54 -5.99
CA ASP A 33 1.52 11.20 -7.28
C ASP A 33 3.00 11.33 -7.70
N TRP A 34 3.72 10.21 -7.61
CA TRP A 34 5.16 10.10 -7.90
C TRP A 34 6.08 10.97 -7.04
N GLN A 35 5.62 11.47 -5.90
CA GLN A 35 6.38 12.40 -5.06
C GLN A 35 6.34 12.00 -3.58
N HIS A 36 7.48 12.10 -2.90
CA HIS A 36 7.56 12.07 -1.44
C HIS A 36 7.08 13.40 -0.87
N LYS A 37 5.77 13.48 -0.63
CA LYS A 37 5.14 14.69 -0.12
C LYS A 37 4.16 14.37 1.00
N ARG A 38 4.13 15.26 1.98
CA ARG A 38 3.12 15.28 3.03
C ARG A 38 1.71 15.34 2.40
N PRO A 39 0.70 14.69 3.02
CA PRO A 39 -0.68 14.85 2.60
C PRO A 39 -1.15 16.30 2.57
N ASP A 40 -1.96 16.64 1.57
CA ASP A 40 -2.61 17.95 1.48
C ASP A 40 -3.91 17.97 2.30
N PHE A 41 -3.84 18.46 3.54
CA PHE A 41 -4.98 18.54 4.45
C PHE A 41 -6.10 19.49 4.03
N ARG A 42 -6.11 20.01 2.79
CA ARG A 42 -7.34 20.57 2.19
C ARG A 42 -8.27 19.47 1.69
N TYR A 43 -7.70 18.35 1.26
CA TYR A 43 -8.43 17.22 0.67
C TYR A 43 -8.58 16.04 1.64
N TYR A 44 -7.67 15.88 2.60
CA TYR A 44 -7.67 14.78 3.58
C TYR A 44 -8.12 15.27 4.97
N ARG A 45 -9.40 15.65 5.09
CA ARG A 45 -10.08 16.09 6.32
C ARG A 45 -11.28 15.21 6.63
N ASP A 46 -10.99 13.94 6.89
CA ASP A 46 -12.02 12.94 7.08
C ASP A 46 -12.72 13.10 8.45
N TYR A 47 -12.08 13.79 9.40
CA TYR A 47 -12.58 13.97 10.75
C TYR A 47 -12.56 15.43 11.22
N GLU A 48 -13.40 15.76 12.22
CA GLU A 48 -13.43 17.10 12.81
C GLU A 48 -12.12 17.46 13.52
N ASP A 49 -11.45 16.45 14.06
CA ASP A 49 -10.17 16.54 14.74
C ASP A 49 -9.36 15.30 14.40
N GLN A 50 -8.22 15.50 13.73
CA GLN A 50 -7.34 14.42 13.30
C GLN A 50 -5.88 14.80 13.49
N VAL A 51 -5.04 13.77 13.54
CA VAL A 51 -3.59 13.90 13.65
C VAL A 51 -2.93 13.21 12.45
N CYS A 52 -1.90 13.84 11.90
CA CYS A 52 -0.99 13.23 10.95
C CYS A 52 0.39 13.10 11.57
N LEU A 53 0.94 11.90 11.52
CA LEU A 53 2.30 11.61 11.95
C LEU A 53 3.20 11.57 10.72
N GLU A 54 4.30 12.31 10.77
CA GLU A 54 5.44 12.06 9.89
C GLU A 54 6.38 11.12 10.63
N ILE A 55 6.68 9.97 10.00
CA ILE A 55 7.45 8.90 10.62
C ILE A 55 8.68 8.58 9.79
N ASP A 56 9.72 8.12 10.46
CA ASP A 56 11.00 7.70 9.90
C ASP A 56 11.29 6.29 10.43
N VAL A 57 11.14 5.32 9.55
CA VAL A 57 11.25 3.90 9.86
C VAL A 57 12.37 3.33 8.99
N PRO A 58 13.30 2.52 9.56
CA PRO A 58 14.34 1.88 8.76
C PRO A 58 13.76 1.08 7.59
N GLU A 59 14.39 1.15 6.42
CA GLU A 59 13.89 0.56 5.18
C GLU A 59 13.63 -0.94 5.32
N GLU A 60 14.47 -1.64 6.07
CA GLU A 60 14.35 -3.07 6.33
C GLU A 60 13.10 -3.45 7.17
N GLN A 61 12.46 -2.48 7.83
CA GLN A 61 11.22 -2.65 8.60
C GLN A 61 9.97 -2.25 7.80
N VAL A 62 10.11 -1.84 6.53
CA VAL A 62 9.00 -1.35 5.71
C VAL A 62 8.82 -2.24 4.48
N LEU A 63 7.61 -2.78 4.32
CA LEU A 63 7.20 -3.39 3.05
C LEU A 63 6.39 -2.38 2.24
N LEU A 64 6.99 -1.86 1.16
CA LEU A 64 6.30 -0.95 0.24
C LEU A 64 5.32 -1.72 -0.64
N SER A 65 4.10 -1.19 -0.82
CA SER A 65 3.05 -1.72 -1.69
C SER A 65 2.34 -0.60 -2.44
N ASP A 66 1.95 -0.85 -3.68
CA ASP A 66 1.10 0.06 -4.44
C ASP A 66 -0.34 0.10 -3.92
N PHE A 67 -0.87 1.31 -3.75
CA PHE A 67 -2.18 1.54 -3.12
C PHE A 67 -3.34 1.04 -3.98
N GLU A 68 -3.36 1.38 -5.27
CA GLU A 68 -4.46 1.02 -6.19
C GLU A 68 -4.50 -0.49 -6.41
N THR A 69 -3.32 -1.10 -6.59
CA THR A 69 -3.18 -2.54 -6.76
C THR A 69 -3.60 -3.31 -5.50
N TRP A 70 -3.33 -2.77 -4.31
CA TRP A 70 -3.82 -3.36 -3.05
C TRP A 70 -5.35 -3.39 -2.99
N ASN A 71 -6.03 -2.35 -3.48
CA ASN A 71 -7.50 -2.34 -3.57
C ASN A 71 -8.02 -3.48 -4.46
N GLY A 72 -7.33 -3.78 -5.58
CA GLY A 72 -7.63 -4.95 -6.41
C GLY A 72 -7.54 -6.26 -5.63
N ILE A 73 -6.51 -6.42 -4.79
CA ILE A 73 -6.31 -7.61 -3.95
C ILE A 73 -7.44 -7.76 -2.91
N LEU A 74 -7.86 -6.66 -2.28
CA LEU A 74 -8.97 -6.66 -1.32
C LEU A 74 -10.28 -7.19 -1.91
N ASN A 75 -10.46 -7.06 -3.22
CA ASN A 75 -11.64 -7.50 -3.97
C ASN A 75 -11.43 -8.84 -4.70
N GLU A 76 -10.42 -9.62 -4.31
CA GLU A 76 -10.06 -10.90 -4.95
C GLU A 76 -9.77 -10.78 -6.46
N GLY A 77 -9.31 -9.60 -6.90
CA GLY A 77 -9.01 -9.30 -8.30
C GLY A 77 -7.72 -9.96 -8.78
N TYR A 78 -7.74 -10.41 -10.04
CA TYR A 78 -6.55 -10.87 -10.75
C TYR A 78 -5.74 -9.68 -11.27
N LEU A 79 -4.44 -9.69 -11.00
CA LEU A 79 -3.53 -8.65 -11.46
C LEU A 79 -2.80 -9.10 -12.73
N SER A 80 -3.33 -8.74 -13.90
CA SER A 80 -2.77 -9.14 -15.20
C SER A 80 -1.33 -8.65 -15.41
N GLY A 81 -0.97 -7.51 -14.83
CA GLY A 81 0.32 -6.85 -15.07
C GLY A 81 0.35 -5.96 -16.31
N ALA A 82 -0.81 -5.74 -16.92
CA ALA A 82 -0.96 -5.00 -18.15
C ALA A 82 -0.53 -3.55 -18.01
N ARG A 83 0.09 -3.00 -19.05
CA ARG A 83 0.52 -1.60 -19.15
C ARG A 83 -0.37 -0.76 -20.05
N ASN A 84 -1.33 -1.39 -20.72
CA ASN A 84 -2.31 -0.77 -21.59
C ASN A 84 -3.60 -1.62 -21.61
N GLU A 85 -4.65 -1.07 -22.20
CA GLU A 85 -5.99 -1.69 -22.25
C GLU A 85 -5.98 -3.03 -23.01
N ALA A 86 -5.27 -3.12 -24.14
CA ALA A 86 -5.20 -4.35 -24.93
C ALA A 86 -4.52 -5.51 -24.17
N GLU A 87 -3.44 -5.22 -23.43
CA GLU A 87 -2.79 -6.19 -22.54
C GLU A 87 -3.71 -6.58 -21.38
N PHE A 88 -4.51 -5.63 -20.88
CA PHE A 88 -5.44 -5.89 -19.78
C PHE A 88 -6.52 -6.87 -20.21
N ASP A 89 -7.17 -6.60 -21.34
CA ASP A 89 -8.21 -7.45 -21.92
C ASP A 89 -7.67 -8.86 -22.23
N ALA A 90 -6.49 -8.95 -22.86
CA ALA A 90 -5.86 -10.23 -23.16
C ALA A 90 -5.51 -11.01 -21.88
N GLY A 91 -4.97 -10.34 -20.87
CA GLY A 91 -4.63 -10.93 -19.58
C GLY A 91 -5.87 -11.42 -18.82
N GLN A 92 -6.96 -10.66 -18.87
CA GLN A 92 -8.23 -11.01 -18.26
C GLN A 92 -8.87 -12.21 -18.96
N ALA A 93 -8.94 -12.20 -20.30
CA ALA A 93 -9.45 -13.32 -21.08
C ALA A 93 -8.65 -14.62 -20.84
N TRP A 94 -7.31 -14.52 -20.76
CA TRP A 94 -6.46 -15.65 -20.41
C TRP A 94 -6.79 -16.20 -19.01
N TYR A 95 -6.92 -15.32 -18.01
CA TYR A 95 -7.24 -15.73 -16.65
C TYR A 95 -8.62 -16.38 -16.59
N ASP A 96 -9.61 -15.81 -17.27
CA ASP A 96 -10.98 -16.30 -17.29
C ASP A 96 -11.10 -17.68 -17.93
N ALA A 97 -10.26 -17.98 -18.92
CA ALA A 97 -10.16 -19.28 -19.56
C ALA A 97 -9.45 -20.36 -18.71
N LEU A 98 -8.82 -20.01 -17.58
CA LEU A 98 -8.15 -21.00 -16.73
C LEU A 98 -9.14 -21.95 -16.05
N PRO A 99 -8.77 -23.24 -15.87
CA PRO A 99 -9.51 -24.14 -15.00
C PRO A 99 -9.59 -23.61 -13.57
N ALA A 100 -10.71 -23.85 -12.87
CA ALA A 100 -10.94 -23.35 -11.52
C ALA A 100 -9.81 -23.73 -10.53
N GLN A 101 -9.23 -24.93 -10.65
CA GLN A 101 -8.13 -25.38 -9.78
C GLN A 101 -6.85 -24.56 -9.99
N ARG A 102 -6.66 -23.95 -11.16
CA ARG A 102 -5.51 -23.10 -11.48
C ARG A 102 -5.76 -21.64 -11.17
N LYS A 103 -7.00 -21.16 -11.29
CA LYS A 103 -7.36 -19.74 -11.05
C LYS A 103 -6.87 -19.23 -9.70
N GLN A 104 -7.16 -19.94 -8.61
CA GLN A 104 -6.76 -19.48 -7.27
C GLN A 104 -5.23 -19.37 -7.10
N ARG A 105 -4.47 -20.30 -7.70
CA ARG A 105 -3.00 -20.25 -7.64
C ARG A 105 -2.45 -19.07 -8.43
N GLU A 106 -2.93 -18.87 -9.66
CA GLU A 106 -2.49 -17.74 -10.49
C GLU A 106 -2.97 -16.40 -9.90
N LEU A 107 -4.12 -16.36 -9.25
CA LEU A 107 -4.63 -15.20 -8.52
C LEU A 107 -3.64 -14.78 -7.42
N HIS A 108 -3.34 -15.67 -6.47
CA HIS A 108 -2.40 -15.35 -5.39
C HIS A 108 -0.97 -15.08 -5.89
N ARG A 109 -0.57 -15.71 -7.00
CA ARG A 109 0.70 -15.39 -7.68
C ARG A 109 0.68 -13.98 -8.25
N SER A 110 -0.41 -13.59 -8.90
CA SER A 110 -0.57 -12.25 -9.47
C SER A 110 -0.50 -11.15 -8.41
N TRP A 111 -0.98 -11.42 -7.20
CA TRP A 111 -0.97 -10.47 -6.09
C TRP A 111 0.43 -9.96 -5.72
N THR A 112 1.51 -10.73 -5.98
CA THR A 112 2.87 -10.25 -5.71
C THR A 112 3.26 -9.03 -6.56
N ARG A 113 2.51 -8.74 -7.65
CA ARG A 113 2.71 -7.55 -8.46
C ARG A 113 2.46 -6.25 -7.71
N VAL A 114 1.70 -6.25 -6.61
CA VAL A 114 1.52 -5.07 -5.73
C VAL A 114 2.84 -4.48 -5.23
N PHE A 115 3.92 -5.27 -5.28
CA PHE A 115 5.26 -4.89 -4.87
C PHE A 115 6.17 -4.48 -6.04
N GLU A 116 5.69 -4.55 -7.30
CA GLU A 116 6.42 -4.14 -8.52
C GLU A 116 6.37 -2.62 -8.72
N ILE A 117 6.79 -1.88 -7.69
CA ILE A 117 6.70 -0.43 -7.62
C ILE A 117 7.69 0.20 -8.60
N GLY A 118 7.16 1.00 -9.54
CA GLY A 118 7.96 1.70 -10.54
C GLY A 118 8.89 2.76 -9.95
N PRO A 119 9.87 3.26 -10.71
CA PRO A 119 10.74 4.36 -10.27
C PRO A 119 9.96 5.66 -10.07
N VAL A 120 10.53 6.56 -9.27
CA VAL A 120 9.99 7.92 -9.07
C VAL A 120 10.12 8.70 -10.39
N HIS A 121 9.12 9.53 -10.73
CA HIS A 121 9.06 10.35 -11.95
C HIS A 121 8.91 9.59 -13.28
N ASP A 122 8.44 8.34 -13.26
CA ASP A 122 8.08 7.61 -14.47
C ASP A 122 6.55 7.49 -14.63
N PRO A 123 5.89 8.47 -15.27
CA PRO A 123 4.44 8.42 -15.50
C PRO A 123 4.03 7.36 -16.54
N SER A 124 4.98 6.68 -17.20
CA SER A 124 4.70 5.57 -18.11
C SER A 124 4.46 4.25 -17.36
N TRP A 125 4.72 4.23 -16.06
CA TRP A 125 4.45 3.10 -15.19
C TRP A 125 3.12 3.28 -14.46
N TRP A 126 2.36 2.21 -14.27
CA TRP A 126 1.03 2.27 -13.64
C TRP A 126 1.09 1.94 -12.14
N ILE A 127 2.02 1.06 -11.72
CA ILE A 127 2.30 0.72 -10.32
C ILE A 127 3.32 1.68 -9.71
N GLY A 128 2.96 2.30 -8.60
CA GLY A 128 3.86 3.13 -7.81
C GLY A 128 3.55 4.62 -7.92
N LYS A 129 2.47 5.03 -8.58
CA LYS A 129 2.02 6.42 -8.49
C LYS A 129 1.77 6.80 -7.03
N ASP A 130 1.02 5.96 -6.32
CA ASP A 130 0.67 6.11 -4.91
C ASP A 130 1.13 4.85 -4.16
N VAL A 131 2.09 5.02 -3.24
CA VAL A 131 2.74 3.91 -2.53
C VAL A 131 2.50 4.06 -1.04
N GLN A 132 2.14 2.95 -0.44
CA GLN A 132 2.03 2.79 1.01
C GLN A 132 3.19 1.97 1.54
N GLY A 133 3.60 2.27 2.76
CA GLY A 133 4.49 1.43 3.56
C GLY A 133 3.69 0.64 4.57
N CYS A 134 3.95 -0.66 4.63
CA CYS A 134 3.43 -1.56 5.65
C CYS A 134 4.51 -1.80 6.70
N ILE A 135 4.21 -1.50 7.97
CA ILE A 135 5.10 -1.75 9.12
C ILE A 135 4.38 -2.59 10.16
N TRP A 136 5.12 -3.32 11.00
CA TRP A 136 4.53 -4.13 12.07
C TRP A 136 4.09 -3.30 13.28
N GLU A 137 4.92 -2.32 13.64
CA GLU A 137 4.78 -1.51 14.83
C GLU A 137 5.30 -0.09 14.54
N LEU A 138 4.81 0.88 15.29
CA LEU A 138 5.31 2.25 15.28
C LEU A 138 5.83 2.58 16.68
N ARG A 139 7.11 2.91 16.78
CA ARG A 139 7.75 3.31 18.03
C ARG A 139 7.84 4.83 18.13
N GLN A 140 7.83 5.35 19.35
CA GLN A 140 7.73 6.80 19.57
C GLN A 140 8.92 7.57 18.98
N GLU A 141 10.12 7.00 19.04
CA GLU A 141 11.35 7.59 18.49
C GLU A 141 11.35 7.69 16.96
N GLN A 142 10.44 6.97 16.28
CA GLN A 142 10.28 7.02 14.83
C GLN A 142 9.39 8.21 14.41
N ILE A 143 8.67 8.85 15.33
CA ILE A 143 7.80 9.99 15.03
C ILE A 143 8.65 11.26 14.97
N LYS A 144 8.66 11.92 13.81
CA LYS A 144 9.41 13.17 13.58
C LYS A 144 8.55 14.40 13.79
N HIS A 145 7.32 14.37 13.28
CA HIS A 145 6.39 15.48 13.38
C HIS A 145 4.98 15.00 13.65
N VAL A 146 4.25 15.79 14.43
CA VAL A 146 2.83 15.57 14.69
C VAL A 146 2.03 16.81 14.40
N LEU A 147 1.15 16.68 13.41
CA LEU A 147 0.31 17.76 12.93
C LEU A 147 -1.13 17.48 13.33
N ARG A 148 -1.74 18.39 14.09
CA ARG A 148 -3.17 18.35 14.40
C ARG A 148 -3.93 19.24 13.42
N VAL A 149 -4.98 18.67 12.83
CA VAL A 149 -5.86 19.37 11.90
C VAL A 149 -7.26 19.33 12.48
N ARG A 150 -7.78 20.51 12.83
CA ARG A 150 -9.15 20.70 13.33
C ARG A 150 -9.97 21.49 12.34
N LYS A 151 -11.23 21.11 12.16
CA LYS A 151 -12.15 21.78 11.22
C LYS A 151 -12.29 23.26 11.59
N GLY A 152 -12.07 24.15 10.63
CA GLY A 152 -12.13 25.60 10.82
C GLY A 152 -10.94 26.21 11.56
N GLN A 153 -9.91 25.43 11.89
CA GLN A 153 -8.71 25.92 12.57
C GLN A 153 -7.48 25.82 11.66
N ARG A 154 -6.48 26.65 11.95
CA ARG A 154 -5.16 26.51 11.33
C ARG A 154 -4.51 25.23 11.86
N MET A 155 -3.80 24.52 10.97
CA MET A 155 -3.01 23.36 11.35
C MET A 155 -1.98 23.73 12.42
N GLU A 156 -1.86 22.87 13.42
CA GLU A 156 -1.00 23.05 14.59
C GLU A 156 0.05 21.93 14.61
N GLN A 157 1.33 22.27 14.76
CA GLN A 157 2.37 21.29 15.02
C GLN A 157 2.51 21.12 16.53
N LEU A 158 2.30 19.90 17.01
CA LEU A 158 2.33 19.56 18.44
C LEU A 158 3.77 19.28 18.92
N PHE A 159 4.55 18.60 18.08
CA PHE A 159 5.98 18.37 18.22
C PHE A 159 6.58 18.14 16.83
#